data_AF-A0A4P8KTZ3-F1
#
_entry.id   AF-A0A4P8KTZ3-F1
#
_cell.length_a   1.000
_cell.length_b   1.000
_cell.length_c   1.000
_cell.angle_alpha   90.00
_cell.angle_beta   90.00
_cell.angle_gamma   90.00
#
_symmetry.space_group_name_H-M   'P 1'
#
loop_
_entity.id
_entity.type
_entity.pdbx_description
1 polymer ?
#
loop_
_entity_poly.entity_id
_entity_poly.type
_entity_poly.pdbx_seq_one_letter_code
_entity_poly.pdbx_strand_id
1 'polypeptide(L)'
;MDAVWAGPDQVAGRAYIDALTAAGFDKAAMQVTPDQSTVNNPAESIQFSVRWGDECLIGQVGPATREAVTVVEPILSDGTCLIGRTRAIDW
;
A
#
# COMPACT_ATOMS: atom_id res chain seq x y z
N MET A 1 -9.99 3.82 -3.04
CA MET A 1 -9.57 2.98 -1.89
C MET A 1 -10.77 2.42 -1.15
N ASP A 2 -11.80 3.22 -0.94
CA ASP A 2 -13.04 2.83 -0.25
C ASP A 2 -13.71 1.57 -0.81
N ALA A 3 -13.69 1.38 -2.14
CA ALA A 3 -14.22 0.18 -2.78
C ALA A 3 -13.50 -1.11 -2.34
N VAL A 4 -12.17 -1.06 -2.16
CA VAL A 4 -11.39 -2.19 -1.63
C VAL A 4 -11.68 -2.39 -0.15
N TRP A 5 -11.76 -1.29 0.60
CA TRP A 5 -12.06 -1.32 2.04
C TRP A 5 -13.45 -1.90 2.35
N ALA A 6 -14.45 -1.68 1.49
CA ALA A 6 -15.77 -2.26 1.66
C ALA A 6 -15.84 -3.77 1.31
N GLY A 7 -14.76 -4.33 0.78
CA GLY A 7 -14.67 -5.71 0.30
C GLY A 7 -14.07 -6.69 1.30
N PRO A 8 -14.09 -8.00 0.98
CA PRO A 8 -13.54 -9.04 1.84
C PRO A 8 -12.01 -8.94 2.01
N ASP A 9 -11.32 -8.32 1.06
CA ASP A 9 -9.86 -8.19 1.03
C ASP A 9 -9.36 -6.84 1.59
N GLN A 10 -10.17 -6.16 2.40
CA GLN A 10 -9.91 -4.83 2.99
C GLN A 10 -8.59 -4.70 3.78
N VAL A 11 -8.00 -5.82 4.22
CA VAL A 11 -6.72 -5.86 4.94
C VAL A 11 -5.68 -6.71 4.21
N ALA A 12 -5.79 -6.82 2.89
CA ALA A 12 -4.78 -7.46 2.05
C ALA A 12 -4.08 -6.41 1.19
N GLY A 13 -2.77 -6.18 1.40
CA GLY A 13 -2.02 -5.17 0.66
C GLY A 13 -2.06 -5.37 -0.86
N ARG A 14 -2.13 -6.63 -1.31
CA ARG A 14 -2.31 -6.97 -2.73
C ARG A 14 -3.56 -6.33 -3.34
N ALA A 15 -4.69 -6.33 -2.63
CA ALA A 15 -5.94 -5.81 -3.18
C ALA A 15 -5.85 -4.30 -3.50
N TYR A 16 -5.07 -3.56 -2.72
CA TYR A 16 -4.80 -2.14 -2.95
C TYR A 16 -3.86 -1.91 -4.15
N ILE A 17 -2.83 -2.75 -4.29
CA ILE A 17 -1.93 -2.73 -5.46
C ILE A 17 -2.69 -3.07 -6.74
N ASP A 18 -3.55 -4.09 -6.72
CA ASP A 18 -4.34 -4.50 -7.86
C ASP A 18 -5.37 -3.42 -8.24
N ALA A 19 -5.97 -2.74 -7.25
CA ALA A 19 -6.86 -1.60 -7.49
C ALA A 19 -6.13 -0.40 -8.11
N LEU A 20 -4.92 -0.07 -7.67
CA LEU A 20 -4.09 0.97 -8.29
C LEU A 20 -3.70 0.59 -9.73
N THR A 21 -3.36 -0.68 -9.95
CA THR A 21 -3.03 -1.20 -11.29
C THR A 21 -4.25 -1.09 -12.21
N ALA A 22 -5.44 -1.46 -11.74
CA ALA A 22 -6.69 -1.32 -12.48
C ALA A 22 -7.06 0.15 -12.78
N ALA A 23 -6.63 1.08 -11.93
CA ALA A 23 -6.77 2.52 -12.16
C ALA A 23 -5.74 3.08 -13.17
N GLY A 24 -4.80 2.27 -13.65
CA GLY A 24 -3.83 2.63 -14.70
C GLY A 24 -2.44 3.04 -14.20
N PHE A 25 -2.14 2.85 -12.91
CA PHE A 25 -0.81 3.12 -12.39
C PHE A 25 0.17 1.99 -12.70
N ASP A 26 1.45 2.36 -12.93
CA ASP A 26 2.52 1.38 -13.15
C ASP A 26 2.88 0.67 -11.85
N LYS A 27 2.78 -0.67 -11.86
CA LYS A 27 3.09 -1.54 -10.72
C LYS A 27 4.55 -1.41 -10.29
N ALA A 28 5.47 -1.12 -11.21
CA ALA A 28 6.88 -0.89 -10.88
C ALA A 28 7.12 0.39 -10.06
N ALA A 29 6.16 1.32 -10.05
CA ALA A 29 6.18 2.53 -9.23
C ALA A 29 5.53 2.34 -7.85
N MET A 30 5.14 1.11 -7.50
CA MET A 30 4.41 0.82 -6.27
C MET A 30 5.27 0.15 -5.21
N GLN A 31 4.88 0.37 -3.95
CA GLN A 31 5.45 -0.33 -2.81
C GLN A 31 4.33 -0.81 -1.89
N VAL A 32 4.57 -1.90 -1.16
CA VAL A 32 3.64 -2.41 -0.16
C VAL A 32 4.40 -3.13 0.95
N THR A 33 3.97 -2.95 2.21
CA THR A 33 4.52 -3.69 3.35
C THR A 33 3.98 -5.12 3.38
N PRO A 34 4.62 -6.04 4.12
CA PRO A 34 4.08 -7.39 4.32
C PRO A 34 2.69 -7.38 4.99
N ASP A 35 1.82 -8.31 4.58
CA ASP A 35 0.50 -8.51 5.19
C ASP A 35 0.56 -9.29 6.53
N GLN A 36 1.74 -9.81 6.88
CA GLN A 36 2.00 -10.58 8.09
C GLN A 36 3.25 -10.12 8.83
N SER A 37 3.25 -10.28 10.14
CA SER A 37 4.42 -10.04 11.00
C SER A 37 5.46 -11.15 10.87
N THR A 38 6.62 -10.97 11.51
CA THR A 38 7.71 -11.96 11.53
C THR A 38 7.36 -13.27 12.22
N VAL A 39 6.25 -13.31 12.97
CA VAL A 39 5.71 -14.51 13.63
C VAL A 39 4.42 -15.01 12.97
N ASN A 40 4.14 -14.59 11.72
CA ASN A 40 3.01 -15.01 10.89
C ASN A 40 1.61 -14.60 11.41
N ASN A 41 1.53 -13.59 12.28
CA ASN A 41 0.24 -12.96 12.60
C ASN A 41 -0.13 -11.95 11.51
N PRO A 42 -1.43 -11.67 11.27
CA PRO A 42 -1.84 -10.56 10.42
C PRO A 42 -1.15 -9.25 10.85
N ALA A 43 -0.75 -8.43 9.88
CA ALA A 43 -0.19 -7.12 10.18
C ALA A 43 -1.29 -6.17 10.71
N GLU A 44 -1.02 -5.48 11.82
CA GLU A 44 -1.93 -4.48 12.40
C GLU A 44 -2.05 -3.22 11.53
N SER A 45 -1.04 -2.98 10.69
CA SER A 45 -0.99 -1.88 9.74
C SER A 45 -0.23 -2.34 8.50
N ILE A 46 -0.83 -2.11 7.34
CA ILE A 46 -0.26 -2.35 6.02
C ILE A 46 -0.24 -1.01 5.30
N GLN A 47 0.93 -0.63 4.81
CA GLN A 47 1.10 0.55 3.97
C GLN A 47 1.30 0.14 2.52
N PHE A 48 0.71 0.90 1.62
CA PHE A 48 0.92 0.79 0.19
C PHE A 48 1.18 2.18 -0.39
N SER A 49 1.84 2.24 -1.54
CA SER A 49 2.06 3.52 -2.21
C SER A 49 2.17 3.36 -3.71
N VAL A 50 1.97 4.47 -4.42
CA VAL A 50 2.35 4.64 -5.81
C VAL A 50 3.01 6.00 -6.00
N ARG A 51 4.13 6.02 -6.72
CA ARG A 51 4.80 7.25 -7.14
C ARG A 51 4.18 7.81 -8.43
N TRP A 52 3.91 9.11 -8.48
CA TRP A 52 3.73 9.86 -9.73
C TRP A 52 4.60 11.12 -9.71
N GLY A 53 5.51 11.25 -10.68
CA GLY A 53 6.49 12.35 -10.68
C GLY A 53 7.31 12.37 -9.38
N ASP A 54 7.29 13.52 -8.70
CA ASP A 54 7.99 13.76 -7.42
C ASP A 54 7.09 13.59 -6.19
N GLU A 55 5.89 13.02 -6.37
CA GLU A 55 4.91 12.77 -5.32
C GLU A 55 4.59 11.28 -5.17
N CYS A 56 4.10 10.94 -3.99
CA CYS A 56 3.66 9.61 -3.62
C CYS A 56 2.26 9.69 -3.03
N LEU A 57 1.31 8.93 -3.57
CA LEU A 57 0.13 8.55 -2.81
C LEU A 57 0.52 7.44 -1.87
N ILE A 58 0.35 7.68 -0.57
CA ILE A 58 0.60 6.71 0.49
C ILE A 58 -0.74 6.36 1.12
N GLY A 59 -1.03 5.07 1.19
CA GLY A 59 -2.21 4.54 1.84
C GLY A 59 -1.86 3.64 3.02
N GLN A 60 -2.74 3.61 4.02
CA GLN A 60 -2.63 2.74 5.18
C GLN A 60 -3.97 2.08 5.49
N VAL A 61 -3.92 0.79 5.77
CA VAL A 61 -5.05 -0.07 6.14
C VAL A 61 -4.63 -1.05 7.23
N GLY A 62 -5.58 -1.66 7.92
CA GLY A 62 -5.32 -2.63 8.96
C GLY A 62 -6.55 -2.90 9.85
N PRO A 63 -6.52 -3.96 10.68
CA PRO A 63 -7.62 -4.30 11.56
C PRO A 63 -8.00 -3.17 12.53
N ALA A 64 -7.00 -2.37 12.95
CA ALA A 64 -7.20 -1.25 13.86
C ALA A 64 -7.62 0.06 13.15
N THR A 65 -7.44 0.18 11.83
CA THR A 65 -7.92 1.34 11.07
C THR A 65 -9.43 1.18 10.80
N ARG A 66 -10.20 2.27 10.94
CA ARG A 66 -11.66 2.25 10.67
C ARG A 66 -12.01 2.38 9.19
N GLU A 67 -11.04 2.84 8.40
CA GLU A 67 -11.15 3.11 6.97
C GLU A 67 -9.76 3.00 6.33
N ALA A 68 -9.72 2.86 5.01
CA ALA A 68 -8.48 3.04 4.26
C ALA A 68 -8.14 4.55 4.23
N VAL A 69 -7.01 4.92 4.80
CA VAL A 69 -6.57 6.32 4.83
C VAL A 69 -5.53 6.53 3.74
N THR A 70 -5.58 7.66 3.03
CA THR A 70 -4.56 8.04 2.04
C THR A 70 -4.11 9.48 2.20
N VAL A 71 -2.84 9.73 1.92
CA VAL A 71 -2.22 11.06 1.87
C VAL A 71 -1.33 11.18 0.63
N VAL A 72 -1.06 12.41 0.18
CA VAL A 72 -0.06 12.68 -0.86
C VAL A 72 1.11 13.37 -0.19
N GLU A 73 2.30 12.81 -0.36
CA GLU A 73 3.54 13.32 0.22
C GLU A 73 4.64 13.38 -0.85
N PRO A 74 5.66 14.24 -0.69
CA PRO A 74 6.83 14.23 -1.55
C PRO A 74 7.57 12.89 -1.51
N ILE A 75 8.21 12.54 -2.62
CA ILE A 75 9.11 11.39 -2.70
C ILE A 75 10.29 11.52 -1.71
N LEU A 76 10.75 10.39 -1.18
CA LEU A 76 11.96 10.35 -0.37
C LEU A 76 13.20 10.58 -1.24
N SER A 77 14.31 10.98 -0.59
CA SER A 77 15.57 11.28 -1.28
C SER A 77 16.21 10.08 -1.99
N ASP A 78 15.84 8.86 -1.61
CA ASP A 78 16.26 7.62 -2.26
C ASP A 78 15.37 7.20 -3.45
N GLY A 79 14.37 8.01 -3.78
CA GLY A 79 13.44 7.75 -4.89
C GLY A 79 12.28 6.82 -4.53
N THR A 80 12.10 6.48 -3.25
CA THR A 80 10.99 5.64 -2.76
C THR A 80 9.91 6.47 -2.07
N CYS A 81 8.77 5.84 -1.77
CA CYS A 81 7.63 6.45 -1.09
C CYS A 81 7.46 5.98 0.36
N LEU A 82 7.91 4.78 0.70
CA LEU A 82 7.70 4.19 2.03
C LEU A 82 9.01 4.03 2.80
N ILE A 83 8.98 4.37 4.09
CA ILE A 83 10.07 4.12 5.01
C ILE A 83 9.94 2.69 5.57
N GLY A 84 11.04 1.94 5.55
CA GLY A 84 11.14 0.61 6.14
C GLY A 84 11.09 -0.52 5.12
N ARG A 85 10.64 -1.70 5.55
CA ARG A 85 10.68 -2.92 4.72
C ARG A 85 9.39 -3.06 3.91
N THR A 86 9.55 -3.05 2.60
CA THR A 86 8.52 -3.45 1.65
C THR A 86 8.73 -4.90 1.20
N ARG A 87 7.70 -5.51 0.62
CA ARG A 87 7.83 -6.80 -0.07
C ARG A 87 7.90 -6.60 -1.58
N ALA A 88 8.48 -7.59 -2.26
CA ALA A 88 8.43 -7.63 -3.72
C ALA A 88 6.98 -7.74 -4.20
N ILE A 89 6.71 -7.12 -5.35
CA ILE A 89 5.44 -7.22 -6.07
C ILE A 89 5.71 -8.09 -7.30
N ASP A 90 5.62 -9.40 -7.13
CA ASP A 90 6.09 -10.43 -8.08
C ASP A 90 4.94 -11.22 -8.73
N TRP A 91 3.76 -10.60 -8.82
CA TRP A 91 2.53 -11.20 -9.32
C TRP A 91 1.89 -10.44 -10.47
#